data_AF-A0A2V6WTZ2-F1
#
_entry.id   AF-A0A2V6WTZ2-F1
#
_cell.length_a   1.000
_cell.length_b   1.000
_cell.length_c   1.000
_cell.angle_alpha   90.00
_cell.angle_beta   90.00
_cell.angle_gamma   90.00
#
_symmetry.space_group_name_H-M   'P 1'
#
loop_
_entity.id
_entity.type
_entity.pdbx_description
1 polymer ?
#
loop_
_entity_poly.entity_id
_entity_poly.type
_entity_poly.pdbx_seq_one_letter_code
_entity_poly.pdbx_strand_id
1 'polypeptide(L)'
;MKDGSRLNEVLLIRLESDALAPETRPYAPEGIVAYSAICTHEGCEVSAWRAEAKILECPCHASLFDPRDSARVVSGPARKRLSRLPLKIVDGALVAGGGFSGRVGFQPG
;
A
#
# COMPACT_ATOMS: atom_id res chain seq x y z
N MET A 1 -16.22 -3.69 4.00
CA MET A 1 -16.88 -5.01 4.12
C MET A 1 -16.22 -5.92 3.09
N LYS A 2 -15.99 -7.21 3.37
CA LYS A 2 -15.43 -8.16 2.38
C LYS A 2 -16.54 -8.60 1.43
N ASP A 3 -16.91 -7.72 0.52
CA ASP A 3 -18.06 -7.85 -0.40
C ASP A 3 -17.69 -8.42 -1.78
N GLY A 4 -16.48 -8.96 -1.92
CA GLY A 4 -15.95 -9.45 -3.20
C GLY A 4 -15.48 -8.34 -4.15
N SER A 5 -15.57 -7.07 -3.76
CA SER A 5 -15.01 -5.97 -4.55
C SER A 5 -13.49 -6.05 -4.60
N ARG A 6 -12.91 -5.79 -5.78
CA ARG A 6 -11.46 -5.60 -5.98
C ARG A 6 -10.87 -4.49 -5.12
N LEU A 7 -11.70 -3.54 -4.66
CA LEU A 7 -11.25 -2.48 -3.72
C LEU A 7 -10.82 -3.04 -2.35
N ASN A 8 -11.08 -4.32 -2.08
CA ASN A 8 -10.60 -5.00 -0.88
C ASN A 8 -9.20 -5.62 -1.05
N GLU A 9 -8.63 -5.62 -2.26
CA GLU A 9 -7.30 -6.18 -2.51
C GLU A 9 -6.22 -5.33 -1.86
N VAL A 10 -5.31 -6.01 -1.17
CA VAL A 10 -4.22 -5.38 -0.43
C VAL A 10 -2.89 -6.02 -0.77
N LEU A 11 -1.87 -5.17 -0.87
CA LEU A 11 -0.48 -5.56 -0.92
C LEU A 11 0.03 -5.70 0.50
N LEU A 12 0.68 -6.82 0.80
CA LEU A 12 1.40 -7.06 2.06
C LEU A 12 2.88 -7.19 1.76
N ILE A 13 3.70 -6.33 2.37
CA ILE A 13 5.16 -6.33 2.19
C ILE A 13 5.81 -6.28 3.57
N ARG A 14 6.76 -7.18 3.84
CA ARG A 14 7.65 -7.09 5.02
C ARG A 14 8.94 -6.38 4.62
N LEU A 15 9.31 -5.37 5.40
CA LEU A 15 10.54 -4.59 5.23
C LEU A 15 11.26 -4.50 6.57
N GLU A 16 12.52 -4.08 6.54
CA GLU A 16 13.23 -3.74 7.78
C GLU A 16 12.52 -2.57 8.47
N SER A 17 12.25 -2.72 9.77
CA SER A 17 11.45 -1.75 10.52
C SER A 17 12.13 -0.38 10.64
N ASP A 18 13.45 -0.36 10.67
CA ASP A 18 14.26 0.87 10.70
C ASP A 18 14.27 1.59 9.35
N ALA A 19 14.03 0.89 8.24
CA ALA A 19 13.93 1.48 6.91
C ALA A 19 12.59 2.19 6.64
N LEU A 20 11.58 1.97 7.49
CA LEU A 20 10.26 2.62 7.35
C LEU A 20 10.31 4.08 7.81
N ALA A 21 9.57 4.97 7.15
CA ALA A 21 9.44 6.34 7.62
C ALA A 21 8.73 6.40 9.01
N PRO A 22 9.03 7.40 9.86
CA PRO A 22 8.38 7.54 11.18
C PRO A 22 6.84 7.56 11.12
N GLU A 23 6.27 8.12 10.06
CA GLU A 23 4.82 8.19 9.81
C GLU A 23 4.20 6.83 9.40
N THR A 24 5.02 5.91 8.90
CA THR A 24 4.60 4.57 8.45
C THR A 24 4.68 3.55 9.59
N ARG A 25 5.77 3.61 10.39
CA ARG A 25 6.10 2.63 11.44
C ARG A 25 4.95 2.30 12.41
N PRO A 26 4.14 3.26 12.91
CA PRO A 26 3.08 2.96 13.88
C PRO A 26 1.99 1.99 13.38
N TYR A 27 1.92 1.79 12.07
CA TYR A 27 0.90 0.99 11.40
C TYR A 27 1.45 -0.33 10.82
N ALA A 28 2.73 -0.62 11.09
CA ALA A 28 3.50 -1.65 10.42
C ALA A 28 4.19 -2.61 11.42
N PRO A 29 3.41 -3.46 12.12
CA PRO A 29 3.98 -4.38 13.10
C PRO A 29 5.00 -5.30 12.42
N GLU A 30 6.14 -5.51 13.07
CA GLU A 30 7.26 -6.30 12.54
C GLU A 30 7.75 -5.86 11.15
N GLY A 31 7.55 -4.58 10.81
CA GLY A 31 7.92 -4.03 9.50
C GLY A 31 6.99 -4.46 8.36
N ILE A 32 5.84 -5.07 8.67
CA ILE A 32 4.85 -5.48 7.69
C ILE A 32 3.92 -4.30 7.40
N VAL A 33 3.92 -3.82 6.16
CA VAL A 33 3.02 -2.76 5.69
C VAL A 33 1.90 -3.34 4.84
N ALA A 34 0.72 -2.74 4.91
CA ALA A 34 -0.39 -3.00 4.00
C ALA A 34 -0.88 -1.74 3.28
N TYR A 35 -1.08 -1.87 1.97
CA TYR A 35 -1.64 -0.82 1.13
C TYR A 35 -2.70 -1.39 0.19
N SER A 36 -3.62 -0.55 -0.27
CA SER A 36 -4.52 -0.87 -1.39
C SER A 36 -3.71 -1.34 -2.60
N ALA A 37 -4.09 -2.47 -3.19
CA ALA A 37 -3.51 -2.95 -4.45
C ALA A 37 -4.01 -2.15 -5.66
N ILE A 38 -4.97 -1.24 -5.49
CA ILE A 38 -5.56 -0.48 -6.59
C ILE A 38 -4.82 0.85 -6.79
N CYS A 39 -4.23 1.02 -7.97
CA CYS A 39 -3.50 2.23 -8.37
C CYS A 39 -4.44 3.45 -8.37
N THR A 40 -3.97 4.57 -7.83
CA THR A 40 -4.73 5.82 -7.75
C THR A 40 -4.81 6.61 -9.05
N HIS A 41 -4.09 6.17 -10.10
CA HIS A 41 -4.14 6.80 -11.42
C HIS A 41 -5.45 6.49 -12.14
N GLU A 42 -5.62 5.25 -12.60
CA GLU A 42 -6.80 4.78 -13.36
C GLU A 42 -7.37 3.46 -12.80
N GLY A 43 -6.92 3.06 -11.61
CA GLY A 43 -7.48 1.91 -10.92
C GLY A 43 -6.97 0.56 -11.40
N CYS A 44 -5.88 0.47 -12.15
CA CYS A 44 -5.20 -0.82 -12.38
C CYS A 44 -4.72 -1.45 -11.06
N GLU A 45 -4.54 -2.76 -11.05
CA GLU A 45 -3.83 -3.44 -9.97
C GLU A 45 -2.33 -3.06 -9.99
N VAL A 46 -1.77 -2.81 -8.81
CA VAL A 46 -0.34 -2.63 -8.56
C VAL A 46 0.22 -4.01 -8.23
N SER A 47 0.80 -4.67 -9.23
CA SER A 47 1.18 -6.09 -9.13
C SER A 47 2.68 -6.37 -9.29
N ALA A 48 3.49 -5.35 -9.60
CA ALA A 48 4.92 -5.51 -9.81
C ALA A 48 5.76 -5.01 -8.62
N TRP A 49 6.90 -5.65 -8.39
CA TRP A 49 7.86 -5.33 -7.34
C TRP A 49 9.27 -5.17 -7.92
N ARG A 50 9.89 -4.02 -7.69
CA ARG A 50 11.29 -3.76 -8.03
C ARG A 50 12.16 -4.06 -6.82
N ALA A 51 12.73 -5.25 -6.76
CA ALA A 51 13.38 -5.79 -5.57
C ALA A 51 14.57 -4.97 -5.09
N GLU A 52 15.44 -4.54 -5.99
CA GLU A 52 16.65 -3.79 -5.67
C GLU A 52 16.31 -2.42 -5.07
N ALA A 53 15.32 -1.74 -5.65
CA ALA A 53 14.88 -0.41 -5.20
C ALA A 53 13.88 -0.46 -4.04
N LYS A 54 13.28 -1.62 -3.78
CA LYS A 54 12.17 -1.84 -2.86
C LYS A 54 10.94 -0.99 -3.19
N ILE A 55 10.53 -0.98 -4.47
CA ILE A 55 9.45 -0.14 -5.00
C ILE A 55 8.30 -0.99 -5.54
N LEU A 56 7.07 -0.58 -5.23
CA LEU A 56 5.85 -1.12 -5.82
C LEU A 56 5.59 -0.44 -7.17
N GLU A 57 5.17 -1.22 -8.17
CA GLU A 57 4.94 -0.74 -9.53
C GLU A 57 3.56 -1.13 -10.05
N CYS A 58 2.86 -0.15 -10.61
CA CYS A 58 1.70 -0.37 -11.45
C CYS A 58 2.17 -0.58 -12.90
N PRO A 59 1.98 -1.77 -13.49
CA PRO A 59 2.49 -2.09 -14.81
C PRO A 59 1.75 -1.36 -15.96
N CYS A 60 0.54 -0.83 -15.73
CA CYS A 60 -0.24 -0.18 -16.78
C CYS A 60 0.45 1.07 -17.36
N HIS A 61 0.95 1.95 -16.48
CA HIS A 61 1.54 3.23 -16.87
C HIS A 61 2.78 3.58 -16.04
N ALA A 62 3.44 2.57 -15.47
CA ALA A 62 4.68 2.69 -14.70
C ALA A 62 4.60 3.69 -13.52
N SER A 63 3.45 3.75 -12.82
CA SER A 63 3.38 4.48 -11.54
C SER A 63 4.14 3.71 -10.47
N LEU A 64 5.05 4.39 -9.79
CA LEU A 64 5.93 3.82 -8.77
C LEU A 64 5.56 4.36 -7.38
N PHE A 65 5.50 3.48 -6.39
CA PHE A 65 5.13 3.82 -5.02
C PHE A 65 6.18 3.29 -4.03
N ASP A 66 6.60 4.12 -3.07
CA ASP A 66 7.53 3.71 -2.01
C ASP A 66 6.78 3.18 -0.79
N PRO A 67 6.77 1.86 -0.54
CA PRO A 67 6.05 1.29 0.60
C PRO A 67 6.67 1.65 1.96
N ARG A 68 7.92 2.14 2.01
CA ARG A 68 8.57 2.58 3.26
C ARG A 68 8.00 3.91 3.74
N ASP A 69 7.56 4.75 2.80
CA ASP A 69 7.07 6.11 3.03
C ASP A 69 5.59 6.22 2.64
N SER A 70 4.73 5.53 3.38
CA SER A 70 3.26 5.58 3.23
C SER A 70 2.76 5.41 1.79
N ALA A 71 3.42 4.55 1.00
CA ALA A 71 3.15 4.33 -0.42
C ALA A 71 3.12 5.63 -1.25
N ARG A 72 3.98 6.59 -0.91
CA ARG A 72 4.15 7.86 -1.63
C ARG A 72 4.51 7.58 -3.09
N VAL A 73 3.93 8.37 -3.99
CA VAL A 73 4.30 8.33 -5.42
C VAL A 73 5.76 8.77 -5.59
N VAL A 74 6.53 7.95 -6.28
CA VAL A 74 7.93 8.21 -6.66
C VAL A 74 8.03 8.64 -8.12
N SER A 75 7.24 8.02 -9.00
CA SER A 75 7.26 8.30 -10.44
C SER A 75 5.94 7.88 -11.10
N GLY A 76 5.79 8.27 -12.36
CA GLY A 76 4.64 7.96 -13.21
C GLY A 76 3.44 8.90 -13.00
N PRO A 77 2.29 8.57 -13.62
CA PRO A 77 1.16 9.49 -13.70
C PRO A 77 0.27 9.55 -12.46
N ALA A 78 0.36 8.60 -11.52
CA ALA A 78 -0.35 8.70 -10.25
C ALA A 78 -0.03 10.02 -9.51
N ARG A 79 -1.03 10.63 -8.87
CA ARG A 79 -0.88 11.90 -8.12
C ARG A 79 -1.09 11.75 -6.61
N LYS A 80 -1.57 10.58 -6.18
CA LYS A 80 -1.91 10.27 -4.79
C LYS A 80 -1.23 8.97 -4.37
N ARG A 81 -0.77 8.92 -3.13
CA ARG A 81 -0.27 7.69 -2.50
C ARG A 81 -1.34 6.60 -2.49
N LEU A 82 -0.92 5.33 -2.42
CA LEU A 82 -1.87 4.24 -2.15
C LEU A 82 -2.42 4.38 -0.72
N SER A 83 -3.68 4.01 -0.53
CA SER A 83 -4.30 4.05 0.78
C SER A 83 -3.73 2.96 1.69
N ARG A 84 -3.25 3.32 2.88
CA ARG A 84 -2.68 2.38 3.85
C ARG A 84 -3.80 1.68 4.60
N LEU A 85 -3.66 0.38 4.81
CA LEU A 85 -4.46 -0.36 5.78
C LEU A 85 -3.61 -0.54 7.05
N PRO A 86 -3.96 0.07 8.19
CA PRO A 86 -3.20 -0.12 9.41
C PRO A 86 -3.28 -1.58 9.86
N LEU A 87 -2.16 -2.13 10.33
CA LEU A 87 -2.06 -3.52 10.78
C LEU A 87 -1.76 -3.60 12.28
N LYS A 88 -2.14 -4.71 12.89
CA LYS A 88 -1.81 -5.10 14.26
C LYS A 88 -1.54 -6.60 14.31
N ILE A 89 -0.83 -7.05 15.34
CA ILE A 89 -0.74 -8.47 15.69
C ILE A 89 -1.66 -8.71 16.88
N VAL A 90 -2.58 -9.66 16.73
CA VAL A 90 -3.50 -10.12 17.80
C VAL A 90 -3.40 -11.64 17.82
N ASP A 91 -3.04 -12.20 18.98
CA ASP A 91 -2.86 -13.65 19.16
C ASP A 91 -1.94 -14.30 18.11
N GLY A 92 -0.86 -13.60 17.74
CA GLY A 92 0.10 -14.04 16.73
C GLY A 92 -0.38 -13.92 15.27
N ALA A 93 -1.61 -13.46 15.04
CA ALA A 93 -2.16 -13.26 13.71
C ALA A 93 -2.11 -11.78 13.29
N LEU A 94 -1.81 -11.55 12.00
CA LEU A 94 -1.89 -10.22 11.41
C LEU A 94 -3.35 -9.85 11.15
N VAL A 95 -3.81 -8.75 11.73
CA VAL A 95 -5.18 -8.25 11.60
C VAL A 95 -5.18 -6.80 11.13
N ALA A 96 -6.25 -6.40 10.44
CA ALA A 96 -6.49 -5.00 10.15
C ALA A 96 -6.76 -4.23 11.46
N GLY A 97 -5.95 -3.24 11.75
CA GLY A 97 -6.04 -2.40 12.95
C GLY A 97 -7.07 -1.27 12.86
N GLY A 98 -7.74 -1.13 11.71
CA GLY A 98 -8.69 -0.08 11.38
C GLY A 98 -9.04 -0.09 9.88
N GLY A 99 -9.74 0.96 9.42
CA GLY A 99 -10.03 1.16 8.00
C GLY A 99 -8.86 1.73 7.21
N PHE A 100 -9.00 1.75 5.88
CA PHE A 100 -8.05 2.43 5.00
C PHE A 100 -7.87 3.91 5.39
N SER A 101 -6.63 4.41 5.33
CA SER A 101 -6.26 5.79 5.72
C SER A 101 -6.88 6.87 4.83
N GLY A 102 -7.51 6.48 3.71
CA GLY A 102 -8.13 7.37 2.73
C GLY A 102 -8.84 6.56 1.64
N ARG A 103 -9.30 7.26 0.60
CA ARG A 103 -9.98 6.65 -0.56
C ARG A 103 -9.10 5.61 -1.26
N VAL A 104 -9.72 4.50 -1.66
CA VAL A 104 -9.09 3.37 -2.36
C VAL A 104 -9.25 3.53 -3.86
N GLY A 105 -8.17 3.29 -4.61
CA GLY A 105 -8.16 3.31 -6.08
C GLY A 105 -8.39 4.68 -6.72
N PHE A 106 -8.69 4.66 -8.01
CA PHE A 106 -9.10 5.83 -8.77
C PHE A 106 -10.60 6.08 -8.59
N GLN A 107 -10.93 7.31 -8.19
CA GLN A 107 -12.29 7.82 -8.24
C GLN A 107 -12.25 9.10 -9.08
N PRO A 108 -12.93 9.14 -10.24
CA PRO A 108 -13.20 10.39 -10.92
C PRO A 108 -13.87 11.34 -9.93
N GLY A 109 -13.45 12.61 -9.94
CA GLY A 109 -14.14 13.67 -9.23
C GLY A 109 -15.49 13.95 -9.85
#